data_AF-A0A5A8BZE0-F1
#
_entry.id   AF-A0A5A8BZE0-F1
#
_cell.length_a   1.000
_cell.length_b   1.000
_cell.length_c   1.000
_cell.angle_alpha   90.00
_cell.angle_beta   90.00
_cell.angle_gamma   90.00
#
_symmetry.space_group_name_H-M   'P 1'
#
loop_
_entity.id
_entity.type
_entity.pdbx_description
1 polymer ?
#
loop_
_entity_poly.entity_id
_entity_poly.type
_entity_poly.pdbx_seq_one_letter_code
_entity_poly.pdbx_strand_id
1 'polypeptide(L)'
;MWLWRRATAPRNCSGRGDCVFGHCYCYDGYYGLDCSNTSCPGDYCYMDETAHTQVCTHCCSARWEHADNQSYARRERKVPCGPANAGESHGICDGFGSCQCRPPFLTEDCSVRTARRLQRQRLLFR
;
A
#
# COMPACT_ATOMS: atom_id res chain seq x y z
N MET A 1 28.86 22.88 25.52
CA MET A 1 27.51 22.97 24.91
C MET A 1 27.44 21.87 23.85
N TRP A 2 26.71 20.78 24.12
CA TRP A 2 26.62 19.66 23.17
C TRP A 2 25.90 20.11 21.90
N LEU A 3 26.65 20.28 20.81
CA LEU A 3 26.10 20.45 19.46
C LEU A 3 25.57 19.09 18.99
N TRP A 4 24.40 18.70 19.50
CA TRP A 4 23.56 17.78 18.77
C TRP A 4 23.12 18.52 17.51
N ARG A 5 23.87 18.34 16.42
CA ARG A 5 23.35 18.61 15.08
C ARG A 5 22.11 17.73 14.98
N ARG A 6 20.94 18.29 15.26
CA ARG A 6 19.66 17.66 14.96
C ARG A 6 19.76 17.30 13.50
N ALA A 7 19.87 16.01 13.20
CA ALA A 7 19.69 15.53 11.84
C ALA A 7 18.28 15.98 11.46
N THR A 8 18.17 17.02 10.65
CA THR A 8 16.89 17.55 10.23
C THR A 8 16.31 16.53 9.28
N ALA A 9 15.19 15.90 9.66
CA ALA A 9 14.51 14.98 8.78
C ALA A 9 14.12 15.69 7.47
N PRO A 10 14.09 14.96 6.34
CA PRO A 10 13.80 15.55 5.05
C PRO A 10 12.45 16.26 5.09
N ARG A 11 12.46 17.54 4.70
CA ARG A 11 11.28 18.43 4.64
C ARG A 11 10.45 18.47 5.93
N ASN A 12 11.07 18.21 7.09
CA ASN A 12 10.39 18.15 8.38
C ASN A 12 9.18 17.18 8.37
N CYS A 13 9.34 16.04 7.70
CA CYS A 13 8.31 15.01 7.54
C CYS A 13 7.01 15.54 6.95
N SER A 14 7.08 16.62 6.16
CA SER A 14 5.93 17.32 5.56
C SER A 14 4.84 17.72 6.58
N GLY A 15 5.16 17.76 7.88
CA GLY A 15 4.17 17.95 8.95
C GLY A 15 3.19 16.78 9.13
N ARG A 16 3.50 15.61 8.56
CA ARG A 16 2.68 14.39 8.52
C ARG A 16 3.37 13.20 9.20
N GLY A 17 4.29 13.49 10.10
CA GLY A 17 5.00 12.49 10.87
C GLY A 17 5.94 13.10 11.89
N ASP A 18 6.50 12.24 12.71
CA ASP A 18 7.46 12.60 13.76
C ASP A 18 8.90 12.42 13.28
N CYS A 19 9.74 13.40 13.61
CA CYS A 19 11.17 13.36 13.30
C CYS A 19 11.95 12.71 14.46
N VAL A 20 12.43 11.49 14.26
CA VAL A 20 13.19 10.74 15.26
C VAL A 20 14.54 10.34 14.69
N PHE A 21 15.63 10.78 15.32
CA PHE A 21 17.02 10.55 14.88
C PHE A 21 17.32 10.94 13.41
N GLY A 22 16.58 11.89 12.83
CA GLY A 22 16.74 12.32 11.44
C GLY A 22 15.92 11.52 10.42
N HIS A 23 15.09 10.59 10.89
CA HIS A 23 14.17 9.80 10.09
C HIS A 23 12.72 10.18 10.38
N CYS A 24 11.84 10.00 9.39
CA CYS A 24 10.43 10.31 9.53
C CYS A 24 9.61 9.07 9.89
N TYR A 25 8.80 9.22 10.94
CA TYR A 25 7.79 8.26 11.36
C TYR A 25 6.44 8.82 10.91
N CYS A 26 5.93 8.34 9.78
CA CYS A 26 4.71 8.87 9.17
C CYS A 26 3.46 8.45 9.94
N TYR A 27 2.48 9.36 10.01
CA TYR A 27 1.15 9.04 10.53
C TYR A 27 0.39 8.11 9.59
N ASP A 28 -0.65 7.46 10.12
CA ASP A 28 -1.54 6.59 9.35
C ASP A 28 -2.08 7.32 8.10
N GLY A 29 -2.06 6.64 6.96
CA GLY A 29 -2.46 7.21 5.67
C GLY A 29 -1.34 7.94 4.92
N TYR A 30 -0.13 8.05 5.49
CA TYR A 30 1.02 8.69 4.85
C TYR A 30 2.23 7.76 4.78
N TYR A 31 3.03 7.96 3.72
CA TYR A 31 4.25 7.20 3.54
C TYR A 31 5.34 7.97 2.79
N GLY A 32 6.50 7.34 2.70
CA GLY A 32 7.67 7.86 2.00
C GLY A 32 8.69 8.47 2.97
N LEU A 33 9.83 8.88 2.42
CA LEU A 33 10.96 9.37 3.23
C LEU A 33 10.60 10.63 4.03
N ASP A 34 9.73 11.48 3.50
CA ASP A 34 9.30 12.75 4.07
C ASP A 34 7.80 12.80 4.37
N CYS A 35 7.10 11.66 4.40
CA CYS A 35 5.65 11.55 4.62
C CYS A 35 4.79 12.41 3.67
N SER A 36 5.31 12.72 2.48
CA SER A 36 4.60 13.57 1.51
C SER A 36 3.56 12.79 0.69
N ASN A 37 3.73 11.47 0.58
CA ASN A 37 2.83 10.60 -0.18
C ASN A 37 1.67 10.11 0.68
N THR A 38 0.51 9.94 0.06
CA THR A 38 -0.71 9.40 0.69
C THR A 38 -0.83 7.92 0.35
N SER A 39 -0.99 7.08 1.36
CA SER A 39 -1.08 5.63 1.16
C SER A 39 -2.35 5.25 0.39
N CYS A 40 -2.24 4.19 -0.41
CA CYS A 40 -3.34 3.69 -1.22
C CYS A 40 -4.12 2.59 -0.48
N PRO A 41 -5.42 2.43 -0.75
CA PRO A 41 -6.25 1.40 -0.13
C PRO A 41 -5.64 0.00 -0.21
N GLY A 42 -5.81 -0.78 0.86
CA GLY A 42 -5.15 -2.09 0.98
C GLY A 42 -3.64 -1.96 1.15
N ASP A 43 -3.19 -0.87 1.76
CA ASP A 43 -1.81 -0.68 2.18
C ASP A 43 -1.52 -1.40 3.50
N TYR A 44 -0.30 -1.91 3.57
CA TYR A 44 0.32 -2.36 4.82
C TYR A 44 1.69 -1.71 4.91
N CYS A 45 1.83 -0.78 5.86
CA CYS A 45 3.07 -0.09 6.16
C CYS A 45 3.56 -0.47 7.55
N TYR A 46 4.86 -0.68 7.70
CA TYR A 46 5.51 -0.85 9.00
C TYR A 46 6.86 -0.16 9.01
N MET A 47 7.35 0.19 10.20
CA MET A 47 8.68 0.75 10.38
C MET A 47 9.69 -0.38 10.52
N ASP A 48 10.75 -0.34 9.73
CA ASP A 48 11.92 -1.19 9.90
C ASP A 48 12.90 -0.49 10.84
N GLU A 49 13.02 -1.01 12.07
CA GLU A 49 13.91 -0.46 13.10
C GLU A 49 15.40 -0.60 12.77
N THR A 50 15.77 -1.54 11.88
CA THR A 50 17.17 -1.74 11.48
C THR A 50 17.58 -0.73 10.42
N ALA A 51 16.73 -0.52 9.42
CA ALA A 51 16.98 0.42 8.33
C ALA A 51 16.54 1.86 8.67
N HIS A 52 15.78 2.06 9.75
CA HIS A 52 15.15 3.33 10.12
C HIS A 52 14.31 3.92 8.97
N THR A 53 13.57 3.05 8.29
CA THR A 53 12.73 3.43 7.13
C THR A 53 11.36 2.81 7.22
N GLN A 54 10.36 3.49 6.67
CA GLN A 54 9.02 2.96 6.52
C GLN A 54 8.96 2.08 5.27
N VAL A 55 8.60 0.81 5.45
CA VAL A 55 8.39 -0.15 4.37
C VAL A 55 6.89 -0.30 4.17
N CYS A 56 6.43 0.01 2.95
CA CYS A 56 5.03 -0.05 2.58
C CYS A 56 4.79 -1.00 1.42
N THR A 57 3.74 -1.82 1.55
CA THR A 57 3.20 -2.62 0.47
C THR A 57 1.81 -2.11 0.14
N HIS A 58 1.60 -1.61 -1.08
CA HIS A 58 0.34 -0.98 -1.49
C HIS A 58 -0.50 -1.88 -2.41
N CYS A 59 -1.80 -1.59 -2.50
CA CYS A 59 -2.75 -2.32 -3.35
C CYS A 59 -2.66 -3.83 -3.06
N CYS A 60 -2.54 -4.16 -1.78
CA CYS A 60 -2.09 -5.43 -1.26
C CYS A 60 -3.26 -6.17 -0.60
N SER A 61 -3.36 -7.46 -0.93
CA SER A 61 -4.35 -8.36 -0.33
C SER A 61 -3.73 -9.72 -0.02
N ALA A 62 -4.21 -10.42 1.01
CA ALA A 62 -3.65 -11.69 1.47
C ALA A 62 -3.53 -12.75 0.35
N ARG A 63 -2.51 -13.62 0.48
CA ARG A 63 -2.28 -14.76 -0.40
C ARG A 63 -3.28 -15.88 -0.08
N TRP A 64 -3.58 -16.66 -1.11
CA TRP A 64 -4.52 -17.77 -1.04
C TRP A 64 -3.76 -19.02 -0.58
N GLU A 65 -4.01 -19.52 0.62
CA GLU A 65 -3.67 -20.91 0.95
C GLU A 65 -4.91 -21.78 0.70
N HIS A 66 -4.91 -22.42 -0.48
CA HIS A 66 -5.77 -23.53 -0.93
C HIS A 66 -7.17 -23.24 -1.51
N ALA A 67 -7.28 -23.42 -2.83
CA ALA A 67 -8.34 -24.18 -3.45
C ALA A 67 -7.81 -24.71 -4.79
N ASP A 68 -7.10 -25.84 -4.72
CA ASP A 68 -7.09 -26.87 -5.75
C ASP A 68 -8.50 -26.93 -6.36
N ASN A 69 -8.61 -26.45 -7.61
CA ASN A 69 -9.81 -26.31 -8.43
C ASN A 69 -10.54 -24.94 -8.44
N GLN A 70 -9.81 -23.87 -8.80
CA GLN A 70 -10.28 -22.77 -9.68
C GLN A 70 -11.58 -22.02 -9.32
N SER A 71 -12.01 -21.96 -8.06
CA SER A 71 -13.20 -21.17 -7.69
C SER A 71 -12.80 -19.86 -7.02
N TYR A 72 -12.69 -18.80 -7.83
CA TYR A 72 -12.82 -17.44 -7.30
C TYR A 72 -14.23 -17.31 -6.72
N ALA A 73 -14.35 -17.17 -5.40
CA ALA A 73 -15.58 -16.66 -4.81
C ALA A 73 -15.78 -15.22 -5.32
N ARG A 74 -16.67 -15.09 -6.31
CA ARG A 74 -16.85 -13.87 -7.07
C ARG A 74 -17.34 -12.78 -6.10
N ARG A 75 -16.58 -11.67 -5.99
CA ARG A 75 -16.92 -10.49 -5.16
C ARG A 75 -16.73 -10.65 -3.65
N GLU A 76 -16.00 -11.66 -3.19
CA GLU A 76 -15.58 -11.69 -1.78
C GLU A 76 -14.34 -10.80 -1.58
N ARG A 77 -14.39 -9.98 -0.53
CA ARG A 77 -13.27 -9.10 -0.16
C ARG A 77 -12.15 -9.97 0.40
N LYS A 78 -10.96 -9.83 -0.16
CA LYS A 78 -9.76 -10.49 0.38
C LYS A 78 -9.36 -9.87 1.71
N VAL A 79 -8.70 -10.65 2.56
CA VAL A 79 -8.13 -10.18 3.82
C VAL A 79 -7.05 -9.12 3.50
N PRO A 80 -7.01 -7.99 4.21
CA PRO A 80 -5.96 -6.98 4.04
C PRO A 80 -4.58 -7.57 4.37
N CYS A 81 -3.53 -7.01 3.75
CA CYS A 81 -2.16 -7.39 4.09
C CYS A 81 -1.81 -7.04 5.53
N GLY A 82 -0.88 -7.81 6.09
CA GLY A 82 -0.45 -7.63 7.47
C GLY A 82 0.83 -8.41 7.77
N PRO A 83 1.33 -8.33 9.02
CA PRO A 83 2.56 -9.00 9.41
C PRO A 83 2.50 -10.53 9.21
N ALA A 84 1.32 -11.12 9.45
CA ALA A 84 1.08 -12.55 9.31
C ALA A 84 0.74 -12.97 7.86
N ASN A 85 0.30 -12.02 7.03
CA ASN A 85 -0.16 -12.26 5.67
C ASN A 85 0.57 -11.31 4.72
N ALA A 86 1.74 -11.72 4.26
CA ALA A 86 2.57 -10.93 3.35
C ALA A 86 1.82 -10.51 2.06
N GLY A 87 0.77 -11.26 1.70
CA GLY A 87 -0.12 -10.92 0.59
C GLY A 87 0.55 -10.77 -0.77
N GLU A 88 -0.22 -10.28 -1.73
CA GLU A 88 0.23 -9.91 -3.07
C GLU A 88 -0.27 -8.53 -3.46
N SER A 89 0.63 -7.73 -4.02
CA SER A 89 0.26 -6.50 -4.68
C SER A 89 -0.26 -6.79 -6.09
N HIS A 90 -1.43 -6.25 -6.41
CA HIS A 90 -2.08 -6.41 -7.72
C HIS A 90 -2.21 -5.09 -8.49
N GLY A 91 -1.51 -4.04 -8.05
CA GLY A 91 -1.53 -2.74 -8.67
C GLY A 91 -0.34 -1.89 -8.28
N ILE A 92 -0.32 -0.66 -8.78
CA ILE A 92 0.70 0.35 -8.46
C ILE A 92 -0.01 1.50 -7.74
N CYS A 93 0.53 1.96 -6.62
CA CYS A 93 0.06 3.15 -5.91
C CYS A 93 0.68 4.39 -6.55
N ASP A 94 -0.14 5.39 -6.85
CA ASP A 94 0.30 6.64 -7.48
C ASP A 94 0.87 7.68 -6.49
N GLY A 95 0.78 7.41 -5.19
CA GLY A 95 1.21 8.32 -4.12
C GLY A 95 0.20 9.39 -3.74
N PHE A 96 -0.95 9.44 -4.41
CA PHE A 96 -2.08 10.32 -4.10
C PHE A 96 -3.26 9.56 -3.49
N GLY A 97 -3.03 8.32 -3.06
CA GLY A 97 -4.04 7.46 -2.44
C GLY A 97 -4.89 6.69 -3.44
N SER A 98 -4.46 6.53 -4.69
CA SER A 98 -5.19 5.74 -5.69
C SER A 98 -4.36 4.56 -6.23
N CYS A 99 -4.99 3.37 -6.28
CA CYS A 99 -4.40 2.18 -6.89
C CYS A 99 -4.73 2.06 -8.38
N GLN A 100 -3.69 1.88 -9.19
CA GLN A 100 -3.80 1.48 -10.60
C GLN A 100 -3.71 -0.05 -10.70
N CYS A 101 -4.86 -0.71 -10.82
CA CYS A 101 -4.92 -2.18 -10.82
C CYS A 101 -4.42 -2.81 -12.12
N ARG A 102 -3.63 -3.87 -12.00
CA ARG A 102 -3.26 -4.73 -13.13
C ARG A 102 -4.50 -5.55 -13.55
N PRO A 103 -4.83 -5.66 -14.85
CA PRO A 103 -5.89 -6.56 -15.29
C PRO A 103 -5.63 -8.01 -14.85
N PRO A 104 -6.63 -8.79 -14.38
CA PRO A 104 -8.07 -8.51 -14.35
C PRO A 104 -8.60 -8.05 -12.97
N PHE A 105 -7.76 -7.42 -12.14
CA PHE A 105 -8.13 -6.91 -10.82
C PHE A 105 -8.85 -5.56 -10.90
N LEU A 106 -9.76 -5.31 -9.96
CA LEU A 106 -10.61 -4.13 -9.82
C LEU A 106 -10.77 -3.81 -8.31
N THR A 107 -11.56 -2.78 -8.00
CA THR A 107 -11.74 -2.10 -6.69
C THR A 107 -10.59 -1.16 -6.34
N GLU A 108 -10.84 -0.26 -5.38
CA GLU A 108 -9.88 0.79 -4.98
C GLU A 108 -8.59 0.21 -4.38
N ASP A 109 -8.63 -1.04 -3.91
CA ASP A 109 -7.53 -1.81 -3.31
C ASP A 109 -7.04 -2.97 -4.19
N CYS A 110 -7.55 -3.10 -5.41
CA CYS A 110 -7.23 -4.20 -6.35
C CYS A 110 -7.48 -5.62 -5.81
N SER A 111 -8.34 -5.75 -4.80
CA SER A 111 -8.61 -7.03 -4.13
C SER A 111 -9.55 -7.95 -4.92
N VAL A 112 -10.40 -7.39 -5.79
CA VAL A 112 -11.42 -8.17 -6.51
C VAL A 112 -10.95 -8.52 -7.92
N ARG A 113 -10.89 -9.81 -8.25
CA ARG A 113 -10.59 -10.28 -9.60
C ARG A 113 -11.87 -10.49 -10.41
N THR A 114 -11.89 -10.03 -11.66
CA THR A 114 -12.98 -10.35 -12.58
C THR A 114 -12.84 -11.76 -13.14
N ALA A 115 -13.96 -12.48 -13.24
CA ALA A 115 -14.06 -13.67 -14.06
C ALA A 115 -14.03 -13.25 -15.55
N ARG A 116 -13.31 -13.99 -16.41
CA ARG A 116 -13.04 -13.75 -17.84
C ARG A 116 -14.22 -13.35 -18.75
N ARG A 117 -15.47 -13.26 -18.28
CA ARG A 117 -16.65 -12.84 -19.07
C ARG A 117 -16.90 -11.33 -19.18
N LEU A 118 -16.19 -10.46 -18.44
CA LEU A 118 -16.44 -9.01 -18.45
C LEU A 118 -15.44 -8.17 -19.27
N GLN A 119 -14.54 -8.79 -20.05
CA GLN A 119 -13.69 -8.05 -21.00
C GLN A 119 -14.47 -7.40 -22.17
N ARG A 120 -15.77 -7.66 -22.32
CA ARG A 120 -16.59 -7.10 -23.42
C ARG A 120 -17.36 -5.82 -23.08
N GLN A 121 -17.28 -5.25 -21.88
CA GLN A 121 -18.17 -4.12 -21.51
C GLN A 121 -17.51 -2.88 -20.88
N ARG A 122 -16.18 -2.73 -20.95
CA ARG A 122 -15.51 -1.49 -20.47
C ARG A 122 -14.58 -0.84 -21.50
N LEU A 123 -14.97 -0.86 -22.78
CA LEU A 123 -14.57 0.15 -23.77
C LEU A 123 -15.63 1.27 -23.89
N LEU A 124 -16.29 1.60 -22.78
CA LEU A 124 -17.16 2.77 -22.66
C LEU A 124 -16.77 3.51 -21.37
N PHE A 125 -15.51 3.93 -21.29
CA PHE A 125 -15.21 5.19 -20.61
C PHE A 125 -15.42 6.27 -21.66
N ARG A 126 -16.39 7.12 -21.34
CA ARG A 126 -16.96 8.19 -22.15
C ARG A 126 -15.96 9.32 -22.36
#